data_AF-A0A9J6A6D4-F1
#
_entry.id   AF-A0A9J6A6D4-F1
#
_cell.length_a   1.000
_cell.length_b   1.000
_cell.length_c   1.000
_cell.angle_alpha   90.00
_cell.angle_beta   90.00
_cell.angle_gamma   90.00
#
_symmetry.space_group_name_H-M   'P 1'
#
loop_
_entity.id
_entity.type
_entity.pdbx_description
1 polymer ?
#
loop_
_entity_poly.entity_id
_entity_poly.type
_entity_poly.pdbx_seq_one_letter_code
_entity_poly.pdbx_strand_id
1 'polypeptide(L)' 'MDRKKLRNTRNGSENVRNSLLDKRATNLCKKAEKFSILCDTDIAIIIFSWGEVQPIIWKSTNLAKKIEKNE' A
#
# COMPACT_ATOMS: atom_id res chain seq x y z
N MET A 1 -14.82 -20.62 -7.16
CA MET A 1 -14.56 -20.51 -5.71
C MET A 1 -14.89 -19.10 -5.27
N ASP A 2 -15.84 -18.92 -4.36
CA ASP A 2 -16.27 -17.60 -3.91
C ASP A 2 -15.28 -16.96 -2.93
N ARG A 3 -15.26 -15.63 -2.91
CA ARG A 3 -14.38 -14.86 -2.04
C ARG A 3 -14.85 -14.95 -0.60
N LYS A 4 -14.14 -15.69 0.24
CA LYS A 4 -14.42 -15.75 1.68
C LYS A 4 -14.11 -14.40 2.35
N LYS A 5 -15.06 -13.92 3.17
CA LYS A 5 -14.85 -12.74 4.02
C LYS A 5 -13.79 -13.05 5.07
N LEU A 6 -12.76 -12.21 5.15
CA LEU A 6 -11.72 -12.30 6.18
C LEU A 6 -12.07 -11.40 7.37
N ARG A 7 -11.67 -11.82 8.57
CA ARG A 7 -11.74 -10.96 9.77
C ARG A 7 -10.79 -9.77 9.61
N ASN A 8 -11.13 -8.63 10.19
CA ASN A 8 -10.26 -7.44 10.20
C ASN A 8 -9.29 -7.47 11.41
N THR A 9 -8.58 -8.59 11.55
CA THR A 9 -7.58 -8.82 12.59
C THR A 9 -6.31 -9.35 11.93
N ARG A 10 -5.17 -9.29 12.62
CA ARG A 10 -3.91 -9.89 12.11
C ARG A 10 -4.14 -11.38 11.82
N ASN A 11 -3.70 -11.83 10.63
CA ASN A 11 -3.74 -13.25 10.29
C ASN A 11 -2.54 -13.96 10.95
N GLY A 12 -2.76 -15.14 11.54
CA GLY A 12 -1.70 -15.91 12.20
C GLY A 12 -0.72 -16.58 11.23
N SER A 13 -1.17 -16.93 10.02
CA SER A 13 -0.32 -17.57 9.00
C SER A 13 0.48 -16.53 8.23
N GLU A 14 1.80 -16.69 8.23
CA GLU A 14 2.73 -15.84 7.49
C GLU A 14 2.50 -15.88 5.98
N ASN A 15 2.34 -17.07 5.40
CA ASN A 15 2.07 -17.21 3.96
C ASN A 15 0.78 -16.47 3.55
N VAL A 16 -0.26 -16.56 4.38
CA VAL A 16 -1.52 -15.85 4.14
C VAL A 16 -1.33 -14.34 4.30
N ARG A 17 -0.56 -13.88 5.30
CA ARG A 17 -0.23 -12.45 5.47
C ARG A 17 0.48 -11.90 4.24
N ASN A 18 1.51 -12.58 3.74
CA ASN A 18 2.31 -12.12 2.60
C ASN A 18 1.44 -12.07 1.33
N SER A 19 0.67 -13.13 1.05
CA SER A 19 -0.26 -13.13 -0.10
C SER A 19 -1.34 -12.04 0.01
N LEU A 20 -1.82 -11.74 1.23
CA LEU A 20 -2.77 -10.65 1.46
C LEU A 20 -2.11 -9.29 1.28
N LEU A 21 -0.88 -9.12 1.73
CA LEU A 21 -0.11 -7.89 1.57
C LEU A 21 0.06 -7.58 0.08
N ASP A 22 0.56 -8.52 -0.72
CA ASP A 22 0.78 -8.33 -2.17
C ASP A 22 -0.51 -7.91 -2.88
N LYS A 23 -1.60 -8.65 -2.61
CA LYS A 23 -2.91 -8.38 -3.21
C LYS A 23 -3.49 -7.04 -2.76
N ARG A 24 -3.37 -6.69 -1.48
CA ARG A 24 -3.96 -5.45 -0.94
C ARG A 24 -3.14 -4.23 -1.30
N ALA A 25 -1.81 -4.30 -1.25
CA ALA A 25 -0.91 -3.24 -1.68
C ALA A 25 -1.16 -2.89 -3.16
N THR A 26 -1.19 -3.90 -4.04
CA THR A 26 -1.51 -3.69 -5.47
C THR A 26 -2.86 -3.00 -5.67
N ASN A 27 -3.90 -3.46 -4.97
CA ASN A 27 -5.23 -2.87 -5.07
C ASN A 27 -5.30 -1.45 -4.47
N LEU A 28 -4.55 -1.19 -3.41
CA LEU A 28 -4.46 0.13 -2.78
C LEU A 28 -3.80 1.13 -3.73
N CYS A 29 -2.67 0.77 -4.33
CA CYS A 29 -1.99 1.61 -5.33
C CYS A 29 -2.90 1.94 -6.52
N LYS A 30 -3.62 0.97 -7.06
CA LYS A 30 -4.61 1.21 -8.14
C LYS A 30 -5.72 2.17 -7.73
N LYS A 31 -6.18 2.11 -6.47
CA LYS A 31 -7.20 3.03 -5.97
C LYS A 31 -6.63 4.43 -5.75
N ALA A 32 -5.43 4.53 -5.21
CA ALA A 32 -4.74 5.80 -5.03
C ALA A 32 -4.45 6.46 -6.38
N GLU A 33 -4.07 5.71 -7.41
CA GLU A 33 -3.91 6.22 -8.77
C GLU A 33 -5.19 6.88 -9.28
N LYS A 34 -6.32 6.16 -9.20
CA LYS A 34 -7.62 6.69 -9.61
C LYS A 34 -8.01 7.92 -8.80
N PHE A 35 -7.80 7.90 -7.49
CA PHE A 35 -8.12 9.03 -6.62
C PHE A 35 -7.28 10.27 -6.96
N SER A 36 -5.98 10.07 -7.19
CA SER A 36 -5.05 11.12 -7.63
C SER A 36 -5.51 11.76 -8.93
N ILE A 37 -5.95 10.97 -9.91
CA ILE A 37 -6.45 11.47 -11.21
C ILE A 37 -7.80 12.18 -11.07
N LEU A 38 -8.75 11.59 -10.34
CA LEU A 38 -10.12 12.12 -10.24
C LEU A 38 -10.20 13.43 -9.44
N CYS A 39 -9.30 13.59 -8.48
CA CYS A 39 -9.31 14.73 -7.56
C CYS A 39 -8.11 15.67 -7.76
N ASP A 40 -7.31 15.46 -8.81
CA ASP A 40 -6.10 16.22 -9.13
C ASP A 40 -5.20 16.45 -7.90
N THR A 41 -4.87 15.35 -7.22
CA THR A 41 -4.14 15.39 -5.94
C THR A 41 -2.91 14.49 -5.94
N ASP A 42 -1.83 14.96 -5.32
CA ASP A 42 -0.60 14.20 -5.14
C ASP A 42 -0.74 13.20 -3.97
N ILE A 43 -0.36 11.94 -4.21
CA ILE A 43 -0.48 10.85 -3.23
C ILE A 43 0.80 10.04 -3.22
N ALA A 44 1.32 9.78 -2.02
CA ALA A 44 2.39 8.82 -1.77
C ALA A 44 1.87 7.69 -0.87
N ILE A 45 2.37 6.47 -1.12
CA ILE A 45 2.11 5.30 -0.25
C ILE A 45 3.44 4.68 0.14
N ILE A 46 3.63 4.49 1.45
CA ILE A 46 4.78 3.81 2.05
C ILE A 46 4.25 2.64 2.87
N ILE A 47 4.73 1.43 2.60
CA ILE A 47 4.30 0.21 3.29
C ILE A 47 5.53 -0.48 3.89
N PHE A 48 5.54 -0.62 5.21
CA PHE A 48 6.51 -1.45 5.92
C PHE A 48 5.87 -2.81 6.20
N SER A 49 6.45 -3.86 5.64
CA SER A 49 6.04 -5.23 5.96
C SER A 49 6.72 -5.67 7.27
N TRP A 50 6.13 -6.65 7.94
CA TRP A 50 6.69 -7.13 9.20
C TRP A 50 7.96 -7.95 8.93
N GLY A 51 9.10 -7.50 9.44
CA GLY A 51 10.38 -8.19 9.30
C GLY A 51 11.21 -7.77 8.08
N GLU A 52 10.70 -6.90 7.20
CA GLU A 52 11.52 -6.32 6.13
C GLU A 52 12.01 -4.93 6.51
N VAL A 53 13.28 -4.69 6.22
CA VAL A 53 13.94 -3.39 6.45
C VAL A 53 13.58 -2.39 5.35
N GLN A 54 13.29 -2.87 4.14
CA GLN A 54 13.00 -2.01 3.00
C GLN A 54 11.49 -1.85 2.81
N PRO A 55 10.97 -0.61 2.76
CA PRO A 55 9.56 -0.38 2.50
C PRO A 55 9.24 -0.56 1.02
N ILE A 56 7.99 -0.96 0.75
CA ILE A 56 7.39 -0.83 -0.57
C ILE A 56 6.96 0.63 -0.73
N ILE A 57 7.56 1.35 -1.67
CA ILE A 57 7.26 2.75 -1.98
C ILE A 57 6.54 2.84 -3.33
N TRP A 58 5.40 3.52 -3.37
CA TRP A 58 4.65 3.75 -4.61
C TRP A 58 4.52 5.26 -4.94
N LYS A 59 4.67 5.58 -6.24
CA LYS A 59 4.92 6.89 -6.88
C LYS A 59 6.32 7.52 -6.77
N SER A 60 7.35 6.73 -6.42
CA SER A 60 8.77 7.11 -6.41
C SER A 60 9.18 8.18 -5.37
N THR A 61 10.40 8.04 -4.88
CA THR A 61 11.02 8.86 -3.83
C THR A 61 11.07 10.35 -4.12
N ASN A 62 11.00 10.80 -5.39
CA ASN A 62 11.04 12.24 -5.70
C ASN A 62 9.75 12.98 -5.34
N LEU A 63 8.59 12.32 -5.39
CA LEU A 63 7.31 12.89 -4.92
C LEU A 63 7.21 12.84 -3.39
N ALA A 64 7.67 11.73 -2.77
CA ALA A 64 7.76 11.63 -1.32
C ALA A 64 8.73 12.68 -0.71
N LYS A 65 9.89 12.90 -1.33
CA LYS A 65 10.86 13.94 -0.93
C LYS A 65 10.33 15.36 -1.11
N LYS A 66 9.35 15.59 -1.98
CA LYS A 66 8.70 16.89 -2.18
C LYS A 66 7.71 17.19 -1.04
N ILE A 67 7.11 16.15 -0.45
CA ILE A 67 6.26 16.26 0.75
C ILE A 67 7.12 16.52 2.00
N GLU A 68 8.26 15.83 2.16
CA GLU A 68 9.19 16.03 3.29
C GLU A 68 9.85 17.42 3.34
N LYS A 69 9.94 18.14 2.21
CA LYS A 69 10.63 19.45 2.12
C LYS A 69 9.74 20.67 2.34
N ASN A 70 8.43 20.47 2.54
CA ASN A 70 7.46 21.56 2.69
C ASN A 70 6.92 21.70 4.13
N GLU A 71 7.57 21.09 5.12
CA GLU A 71 7.40 21.41 6.55
C GLU A 71 8.53 22.32 7.06
#